data_AF-A0A1I9LKH1-F1
#
_entry.id   AF-A0A1I9LKH1-F1
#
_cell.length_a   1.000
_cell.length_b   1.000
_cell.length_c   1.000
_cell.angle_alpha   90.00
_cell.angle_beta   90.00
_cell.angle_gamma   90.00
#
_symmetry.space_group_name_H-M   'P 1'
#
loop_
_entity.id
_entity.type
_entity.pdbx_description
1 polymer ?
#
loop_
_entity_poly.entity_id
_entity_poly.type
_entity_poly.pdbx_seq_one_letter_code
_entity_poly.pdbx_strand_id
1 'polypeptide(L)' 'MKVNLTKTNLNYKNVLLLRKFINPEGKILPRRLTQVPLKQHKIITNAIKKARIASFIPFKRMTFY' A
#
# COMPACT_ATOMS: atom_id res chain seq x y z
N MET A 1 -9.03 -12.25 2.48
CA MET A 1 -9.81 -11.04 2.82
C MET A 1 -10.36 -10.41 1.55
N LYS A 2 -11.66 -10.51 1.29
CA LYS A 2 -12.30 -9.73 0.21
C LYS A 2 -12.47 -8.30 0.69
N VAL A 3 -11.49 -7.45 0.41
CA VAL A 3 -11.60 -6.01 0.67
C VAL A 3 -12.40 -5.42 -0.49
N ASN A 4 -13.60 -4.90 -0.23
CA ASN A 4 -14.38 -4.15 -1.22
C ASN A 4 -13.80 -2.72 -1.32
N LEU A 5 -12.77 -2.53 -2.16
CA LEU A 5 -12.19 -1.20 -2.40
C LEU A 5 -13.00 -0.46 -3.48
N THR A 6 -13.91 0.42 -3.05
CA THR A 6 -14.50 1.44 -3.93
C THR A 6 -13.43 2.51 -4.25
N LYS A 7 -13.42 2.98 -5.51
CA LYS A 7 -12.40 3.88 -6.08
C LYS A 7 -12.22 5.18 -5.26
N THR A 8 -13.25 5.62 -4.56
CA THR A 8 -13.28 6.81 -3.70
C THR A 8 -12.43 6.69 -2.43
N ASN A 9 -12.22 5.48 -1.91
CA ASN A 9 -11.48 5.28 -0.65
C ASN A 9 -9.96 5.11 -0.83
N LEU A 10 -9.46 5.03 -2.08
CA LEU A 10 -8.06 4.77 -2.42
C LEU A 10 -7.28 6.06 -2.71
N ASN A 11 -7.20 6.94 -1.70
CA ASN A 11 -6.31 8.10 -1.74
C ASN A 11 -4.95 7.78 -1.09
N TYR A 12 -3.86 8.41 -1.56
CA TYR A 12 -2.54 8.33 -0.95
C TYR A 12 -2.51 8.86 0.50
N LYS A 13 -3.50 9.69 0.85
CA LYS A 13 -3.71 10.24 2.20
C LYS A 13 -4.20 9.19 3.21
N ASN A 14 -4.84 8.11 2.76
CA ASN A 14 -5.40 7.08 3.64
C ASN A 14 -4.34 6.06 4.07
N VAL A 15 -3.43 6.49 4.94
CA VAL A 15 -2.27 5.69 5.39
C VAL A 15 -2.71 4.37 6.06
N LEU A 16 -3.80 4.37 6.82
CA LEU A 16 -4.33 3.17 7.51
C LEU A 16 -4.68 2.03 6.54
N LEU A 17 -5.26 2.37 5.38
CA LEU A 17 -5.63 1.40 4.37
C LEU A 17 -4.41 0.92 3.59
N LEU A 18 -3.50 1.84 3.24
CA LEU A 18 -2.25 1.53 2.54
C LEU A 18 -1.29 0.69 3.40
N ARG A 19 -1.30 0.88 4.73
CA ARG A 19 -0.49 0.09 5.67
C ARG A 19 -0.81 -1.41 5.63
N LYS A 20 -2.04 -1.80 5.29
CA LYS A 20 -2.44 -3.21 5.13
C LYS A 20 -1.80 -3.89 3.91
N PHE A 21 -1.33 -3.10 2.94
CA PHE A 21 -0.73 -3.57 1.70
C PHE A 21 0.80 -3.47 1.69
N ILE A 22 1.41 -3.17 2.82
CA ILE A 22 2.87 -3.14 3.00
C ILE A 22 3.29 -4.12 4.11
N ASN A 23 4.50 -4.63 3.96
CA ASN A 23 5.16 -5.41 5.00
C ASN A 23 5.65 -4.50 6.14
N PRO A 24 5.98 -5.07 7.30
CA PRO A 24 6.60 -4.34 8.40
C PRO A 24 7.90 -3.62 8.01
N GLU A 25 8.59 -4.11 6.97
CA GLU A 25 9.79 -3.51 6.39
C GLU A 25 9.51 -2.29 5.49
N GLY A 26 8.24 -2.01 5.16
CA GLY A 26 7.84 -0.97 4.22
C GLY A 26 7.75 -1.43 2.76
N LYS A 27 8.08 -2.69 2.44
CA LYS A 27 7.94 -3.29 1.09
C LYS A 27 6.47 -3.49 0.71
N ILE A 28 6.12 -3.35 -0.57
CA ILE A 28 4.74 -3.57 -1.05
C ILE A 28 4.47 -5.08 -1.15
N LEU A 29 3.30 -5.51 -0.65
CA LEU A 29 2.88 -6.91 -0.73
C LEU A 29 2.57 -7.35 -2.18
N PRO A 30 3.05 -8.54 -2.59
CA PRO A 30 2.71 -9.11 -3.89
C PRO A 30 1.22 -9.46 -3.98
N ARG A 31 0.67 -9.41 -5.20
CA ARG A 31 -0.76 -9.67 -5.48
C ARG A 31 -1.25 -11.03 -4.96
N ARG A 32 -0.38 -12.04 -4.95
CA ARG A 32 -0.70 -13.40 -4.47
C ARG A 32 -1.18 -13.40 -3.01
N LEU A 33 -0.64 -12.52 -2.19
CA LEU A 33 -1.00 -12.41 -0.76
C LEU A 33 -2.22 -11.52 -0.56
N THR A 34 -2.34 -10.44 -1.34
CA THR A 34 -3.44 -9.47 -1.19
C THR A 34 -4.73 -9.93 -1.85
N GLN A 35 -4.67 -10.87 -2.80
CA GLN A 35 -5.82 -11.46 -3.52
C GLN A 35 -6.80 -10.43 -4.12
N VAL A 36 -6.30 -9.22 -4.44
CA VAL A 36 -7.08 -8.17 -5.11
C VAL A 36 -6.98 -8.32 -6.65
N PRO A 37 -8.00 -7.88 -7.40
CA PRO A 37 -7.94 -7.84 -8.86
C PRO A 37 -6.82 -6.91 -9.35
N LEU A 38 -6.28 -7.20 -10.53
CA LEU A 38 -5.12 -6.50 -11.09
C LEU A 38 -5.34 -4.98 -11.20
N LYS A 39 -6.54 -4.55 -11.61
CA LYS A 39 -6.89 -3.13 -11.73
C LYS A 39 -6.75 -2.40 -10.40
N GLN A 40 -7.24 -3.00 -9.31
CA GLN A 40 -7.13 -2.42 -7.97
C GLN A 40 -5.70 -2.47 -7.44
N HIS A 41 -4.97 -3.57 -7.66
CA HIS A 41 -3.55 -3.66 -7.27
C HIS A 41 -2.70 -2.54 -7.88
N LYS A 42 -2.90 -2.25 -9.18
CA LYS A 42 -2.23 -1.14 -9.87
C LYS A 42 -2.57 0.23 -9.24
N ILE A 43 -3.83 0.45 -8.86
CA ILE A 43 -4.24 1.69 -8.21
C ILE A 43 -3.59 1.82 -6.82
N ILE A 44 -3.61 0.74 -6.03
CA ILE A 44 -2.99 0.68 -4.70
C ILE A 44 -1.49 0.95 -4.77
N THR A 45 -0.78 0.27 -5.68
CA THR A 45 0.67 0.45 -5.85
C THR A 45 1.03 1.88 -6.23
N ASN A 46 0.26 2.51 -7.12
CA ASN A 46 0.44 3.92 -7.45
C ASN A 46 0.15 4.85 -6.26
N ALA A 47 -0.88 4.57 -5.47
CA ALA A 47 -1.19 5.34 -4.27
C ALA A 47 -0.08 5.21 -3.21
N ILE A 48 0.47 4.01 -2.99
CA ILE A 48 1.61 3.78 -2.08
C ILE A 48 2.84 4.54 -2.56
N LYS A 49 3.15 4.52 -3.86
CA LYS A 49 4.27 5.27 -4.43
C LYS A 49 4.12 6.78 -4.18
N LYS A 50 2.93 7.34 -4.41
CA LYS A 50 2.64 8.76 -4.10
C LYS A 50 2.78 9.06 -2.61
N ALA A 51 2.27 8.18 -1.75
CA ALA A 51 2.38 8.33 -0.30
C ALA A 51 3.83 8.29 0.20
N ARG A 52 4.70 7.53 -0.45
CA ARG A 52 6.15 7.50 -0.16
C ARG A 52 6.85 8.80 -0.52
N ILE A 53 6.53 9.38 -1.67
CA ILE A 53 7.06 10.70 -2.08
C ILE A 53 6.60 11.79 -1.11
N ALA A 54 5.35 11.71 -0.65
CA ALA A 54 4.80 12.60 0.37
C ALA A 54 5.25 12.29 1.82
N SER A 55 6.22 11.39 2.01
CA SER A 55 6.77 11.01 3.32
C SER A 55 5.79 10.36 4.33
N PHE A 56 4.61 9.92 3.90
CA PHE A 56 3.65 9.22 4.77
C PHE A 56 4.04 7.76 5.07
N ILE A 57 4.78 7.12 4.15
CA ILE A 57 5.18 5.71 4.24
C ILE A 57 6.68 5.61 3.96
N PRO A 58 7.47 4.92 4.81
CA PRO A 58 8.90 4.74 4.57
C PRO A 58 9.17 3.75 3.43
N PHE A 59 10.28 3.95 2.71
CA PHE A 59 10.73 3.03 1.67
C PHE A 59 11.30 1.72 2.25
N LYS A 60 12.00 1.83 3.38
CA LYS A 60 12.65 0.72 4.09
C LYS A 60 12.62 1.01 5.58
N ARG A 61 12.46 -0.04 6.39
CA ARG A 61 12.68 0.04 7.84
C ARG A 61 14.17 0.31 8.09
N MET A 62 14.46 1.42 8.76
CA MET A 62 15.79 1.71 9.31
C MET A 62 16.02 0.72 10.46
N THR A 63 16.86 -0.28 10.26
CA THR A 63 17.31 -1.20 11.32
C THR A 63 18.65 -0.71 11.84
N PHE A 64 18.74 -0.45 13.14
CA PHE A 64 19.97 -0.08 13.83
C PHE A 64 20.49 -1.32 14.57
N TYR A 65 21.27 -2.14 13.88
CA TYR A 65 21.99 -3.28 14.44
C TYR A 65 23.32 -3.39 13.69
#